data_AF-A0A4R2P0A4-F1
#
_entry.id   AF-A0A4R2P0A4-F1
#
_cell.length_a   1.000
_cell.length_b   1.000
_cell.length_c   1.000
_cell.angle_alpha   90.00
_cell.angle_beta   90.00
_cell.angle_gamma   90.00
#
_symmetry.space_group_name_H-M   'P 1'
#
loop_
_entity.id
_entity.type
_entity.pdbx_description
1 polymer ?
#
loop_
_entity_poly.entity_id
_entity_poly.type
_entity_poly.pdbx_seq_one_letter_code
_entity_poly.pdbx_strand_id
1 'polypeptide(L)'
;MTVVDRASPFENMMRQNIVAAAHALYRSKAGFATFYYSRCNEKYWILTGEGGFKLRAGVKSSEAIRDIFVNGEQYAFECATAMMIVLYKALIETISSERFDMLYHQLYLWDWEKHPEFPVYTEHITGNGLLGDVRYFKNPDVNPKTPQWQGENAVQLPNGQYFGHGIGILTGEGIIEELNKNRFPGAERSAYLMQTATRPDFDYLYALSNSRTIYYGGASH
;
A
#
# COMPACT_ATOMS: atom_id res chain seq x y z
N MET A 1 -3.23 0.71 34.81
CA MET A 1 -2.30 1.74 34.33
C MET A 1 -2.22 1.57 32.83
N THR A 2 -3.02 2.33 32.09
CA THR A 2 -3.11 2.22 30.63
C THR A 2 -1.80 2.75 30.05
N VAL A 3 -0.98 1.85 29.49
CA VAL A 3 0.17 2.27 28.68
C VAL A 3 -0.43 2.89 27.42
N VAL A 4 -0.53 4.22 27.42
CA VAL A 4 -0.72 4.96 26.19
C VAL A 4 0.64 4.90 25.52
N ASP A 5 0.81 3.90 24.66
CA ASP A 5 2.00 3.75 23.84
C ASP A 5 2.06 4.98 22.92
N ARG A 6 2.94 5.93 23.26
CA ARG A 6 3.11 7.13 22.44
C ARG A 6 3.97 6.72 21.27
N ALA A 7 3.33 6.58 20.10
CA ALA A 7 4.00 6.41 18.82
C ALA A 7 5.23 7.31 18.71
N SER A 8 6.36 6.76 18.23
CA SER A 8 7.62 7.49 18.10
C SER A 8 7.46 8.69 17.13
N PRO A 9 8.30 9.73 17.20
CA PRO A 9 8.29 10.82 16.23
C PRO A 9 8.38 10.32 14.78
N PHE A 10 9.13 9.23 14.56
CA PHE A 10 9.25 8.57 13.26
C PHE A 10 7.93 7.95 12.81
N GLU A 11 7.29 7.14 13.67
CA GLU A 11 5.99 6.55 13.36
C GLU A 11 4.94 7.62 13.06
N ASN A 12 4.86 8.66 13.89
CA ASN A 12 3.91 9.75 13.67
C ASN A 12 4.13 10.45 12.32
N MET A 13 5.38 10.73 11.96
CA MET A 13 5.74 11.31 10.67
C MET A 13 5.36 10.37 9.52
N MET A 14 5.72 9.10 9.61
CA MET A 14 5.43 8.13 8.56
C MET A 14 3.93 7.92 8.39
N ARG A 15 3.14 7.86 9.46
CA ARG A 15 1.66 7.77 9.38
C ARG A 15 1.05 8.98 8.68
N GLN A 16 1.52 10.19 8.97
CA GLN A 16 1.10 11.39 8.26
C GLN A 16 1.43 11.31 6.76
N ASN A 17 2.64 10.81 6.44
CA ASN A 17 3.08 10.60 5.07
C ASN A 17 2.29 9.49 4.35
N ILE A 18 1.83 8.44 5.04
CA ILE A 18 0.94 7.40 4.49
C ILE A 18 -0.40 8.03 4.09
N VAL A 19 -1.03 8.81 4.98
CA VAL A 19 -2.28 9.53 4.69
C VAL A 19 -2.08 10.49 3.51
N ALA A 20 -0.99 11.25 3.50
CA ALA A 20 -0.68 12.17 2.40
C ALA A 20 -0.46 11.43 1.07
N ALA A 21 0.23 10.29 1.09
CA ALA A 21 0.49 9.47 -0.08
C ALA A 21 -0.80 8.82 -0.62
N ALA A 22 -1.71 8.34 0.25
CA ALA A 22 -3.02 7.83 -0.17
C ALA A 22 -3.82 8.89 -0.93
N HIS A 23 -3.90 10.11 -0.39
CA HIS A 23 -4.52 11.24 -1.08
C HIS A 23 -3.80 11.61 -2.39
N ALA A 24 -2.47 11.52 -2.44
CA ALA A 24 -1.71 11.81 -3.64
C ALA A 24 -1.94 10.75 -4.73
N LEU A 25 -2.03 9.47 -4.36
CA LEU A 25 -2.32 8.39 -5.31
C LEU A 25 -3.72 8.52 -5.90
N TYR A 26 -4.71 8.83 -5.06
CA TYR A 26 -6.05 9.15 -5.55
C TYR A 26 -6.05 10.28 -6.58
N ARG A 27 -5.28 11.36 -6.33
CA ARG A 27 -5.17 12.50 -7.26
C ARG A 27 -4.36 12.21 -8.52
N SER A 28 -3.46 11.22 -8.52
CA SER A 28 -2.62 10.91 -9.67
C SER A 28 -3.39 10.27 -10.82
N LYS A 29 -4.61 9.78 -10.55
CA LYS A 29 -5.46 9.04 -11.49
C LYS A 29 -4.83 7.75 -12.00
N ALA A 30 -3.94 7.14 -11.21
CA ALA A 30 -3.53 5.76 -11.44
C ALA A 30 -4.78 4.86 -11.48
N GLY A 31 -4.88 4.06 -12.53
CA GLY A 31 -6.06 3.22 -12.75
C GLY A 31 -6.05 1.97 -11.88
N PHE A 32 -7.23 1.44 -11.59
CA PHE A 32 -7.34 0.05 -11.17
C PHE A 32 -7.20 -0.88 -12.38
N ALA A 33 -6.47 -1.97 -12.21
CA ALA A 33 -6.43 -3.09 -13.14
C ALA A 33 -6.20 -4.39 -12.38
N THR A 34 -6.72 -5.50 -12.89
CA THR A 34 -6.24 -6.83 -12.47
C THR A 34 -4.82 -7.04 -13.00
N PHE A 35 -4.08 -8.01 -12.46
CA PHE A 35 -2.71 -8.33 -12.90
C PHE A 35 -2.56 -8.44 -14.42
N TYR A 36 -3.50 -9.10 -15.09
CA TYR A 36 -3.47 -9.29 -16.54
C TYR A 36 -3.54 -7.99 -17.34
N TYR A 37 -4.21 -6.96 -16.80
CA TYR A 37 -4.36 -5.65 -17.44
C TYR A 37 -3.48 -4.57 -16.82
N SER A 38 -2.53 -4.96 -15.95
CA SER A 38 -1.59 -4.03 -15.34
C SER A 38 -0.75 -3.31 -16.40
N ARG A 39 -0.45 -2.04 -16.15
CA ARG A 39 0.44 -1.23 -16.99
C ARG A 39 1.28 -0.29 -16.12
N CYS A 40 2.47 0.04 -16.61
CA CYS A 40 3.39 0.95 -15.93
C CYS A 40 4.15 1.80 -16.95
N ASN A 41 4.74 2.90 -16.48
CA ASN A 41 5.67 3.69 -17.30
C ASN A 41 6.97 2.89 -17.52
N GLU A 42 7.15 2.43 -18.75
CA GLU A 42 8.30 1.59 -19.13
C GLU A 42 9.65 2.32 -19.05
N LYS A 43 9.68 3.64 -18.83
CA LYS A 43 10.92 4.35 -18.51
C LYS A 43 11.54 3.85 -17.20
N TYR A 44 10.71 3.52 -16.22
CA TYR A 44 11.14 3.17 -14.86
C TYR A 44 11.00 1.68 -14.57
N TRP A 45 10.01 1.04 -15.16
CA TRP A 45 9.58 -0.31 -14.81
C TRP A 45 9.63 -1.26 -16.01
N ILE A 46 9.82 -2.54 -15.72
CA ILE A 46 9.60 -3.66 -16.64
C ILE A 46 8.33 -4.35 -16.17
N LEU A 47 7.31 -4.37 -17.02
CA LEU A 47 6.10 -5.16 -16.78
C LEU A 47 6.43 -6.65 -16.94
N THR A 48 6.18 -7.45 -15.90
CA THR A 48 6.39 -8.90 -15.93
C THR A 48 5.17 -9.64 -16.46
N GLY A 49 5.33 -10.93 -16.80
CA GLY A 49 4.24 -11.76 -17.33
C GLY A 49 3.09 -11.97 -16.33
N GLU A 50 3.41 -11.97 -15.03
CA GLU A 50 2.44 -11.99 -13.94
C GLU A 50 1.83 -10.61 -13.59
N GLY A 51 2.14 -9.56 -14.37
CA GLY A 51 1.54 -8.23 -14.19
C GLY A 51 2.19 -7.38 -13.10
N GLY A 52 3.39 -7.74 -12.64
CA GLY A 52 4.18 -6.99 -11.67
C GLY A 52 5.13 -5.99 -12.32
N PHE A 53 5.61 -5.03 -11.54
CA PHE A 53 6.53 -3.98 -12.01
C PHE A 53 7.91 -4.18 -11.40
N LYS A 54 8.84 -4.68 -12.21
CA LYS A 54 10.24 -4.80 -11.82
C LYS A 54 10.98 -3.52 -12.13
N LEU A 55 11.64 -2.93 -11.12
CA LEU A 55 12.44 -1.72 -11.30
C LEU A 55 13.56 -1.97 -12.33
N ARG A 56 13.74 -1.03 -13.26
CA ARG A 56 14.85 -1.11 -14.23
C ARG A 56 16.20 -0.90 -13.55
N ALA A 57 17.21 -1.64 -14.02
CA ALA A 57 18.58 -1.50 -13.54
C ALA A 57 19.08 -0.05 -13.74
N GLY A 58 19.71 0.50 -12.71
CA GLY A 58 20.29 1.85 -12.73
C GLY A 58 19.29 3.00 -12.53
N VAL A 59 18.00 2.71 -12.41
CA VAL A 59 16.98 3.71 -12.08
C VAL A 59 16.92 3.91 -10.56
N LYS A 60 16.83 5.17 -10.12
CA LYS A 60 16.58 5.49 -8.71
C LYS A 60 15.18 5.07 -8.31
N SER A 61 15.07 4.24 -7.27
CA SER A 61 13.79 3.69 -6.84
C SER A 61 12.83 4.76 -6.32
N SER A 62 13.35 5.79 -5.64
CA SER A 62 12.56 6.94 -5.19
C SER A 62 11.95 7.71 -6.37
N GLU A 63 12.69 7.92 -7.46
CA GLU A 63 12.17 8.57 -8.67
C GLU A 63 11.10 7.71 -9.35
N ALA A 64 11.33 6.40 -9.46
CA ALA A 64 10.39 5.46 -10.06
C ALA A 64 9.07 5.38 -9.28
N ILE A 65 9.12 5.35 -7.94
CA ILE A 65 7.92 5.39 -7.10
C ILE A 65 7.21 6.74 -7.24
N ARG A 66 7.94 7.86 -7.18
CA ARG A 66 7.33 9.20 -7.32
C ARG A 66 6.69 9.42 -8.69
N ASP A 67 7.21 8.80 -9.75
CA ASP A 67 6.64 8.88 -11.09
C ASP A 67 5.19 8.37 -11.12
N ILE A 68 4.83 7.36 -10.32
CA ILE A 68 3.46 6.84 -10.21
C ILE A 68 2.47 7.92 -9.73
N PHE A 69 2.93 8.84 -8.89
CA PHE A 69 2.10 9.91 -8.33
C PHE A 69 2.00 11.12 -9.26
N VAL A 70 2.98 11.31 -10.16
CA VAL A 70 3.05 12.44 -11.09
C VAL A 70 2.41 12.09 -12.44
N ASN A 71 2.69 10.88 -12.93
CA ASN A 71 2.29 10.37 -14.23
C ASN A 71 1.28 9.21 -14.09
N GLY A 72 0.41 9.28 -13.07
CA GLY A 72 -0.47 8.16 -12.69
C GLY A 72 -1.32 7.59 -13.82
N GLU A 73 -1.76 8.41 -14.79
CA GLU A 73 -2.51 7.93 -15.96
C GLU A 73 -1.76 6.85 -16.79
N GLN A 74 -0.42 6.84 -16.75
CA GLN A 74 0.43 5.81 -17.38
C GLN A 74 0.45 4.49 -16.61
N TYR A 75 -0.18 4.43 -15.44
CA TYR A 75 -0.17 3.28 -14.56
C TYR A 75 -1.57 2.72 -14.32
N ALA A 76 -1.65 1.40 -14.22
CA ALA A 76 -2.77 0.73 -13.56
C ALA A 76 -2.33 -0.58 -12.94
N PHE A 77 -2.84 -0.85 -11.74
CA PHE A 77 -2.46 -1.98 -10.89
C PHE A 77 -3.58 -2.27 -9.88
N GLU A 78 -3.49 -3.40 -9.19
CA GLU A 78 -4.49 -3.84 -8.22
C GLU A 78 -4.31 -3.20 -6.82
N CYS A 79 -5.24 -3.46 -5.90
CA CYS A 79 -5.34 -2.74 -4.63
C CYS A 79 -4.22 -3.03 -3.62
N ALA A 80 -3.68 -4.25 -3.53
CA ALA A 80 -2.54 -4.59 -2.68
C ALA A 80 -1.25 -3.90 -3.14
N THR A 81 -0.94 -3.95 -4.43
CA THR A 81 0.18 -3.22 -5.05
C THR A 81 0.05 -1.72 -4.76
N ALA A 82 -1.16 -1.16 -4.83
CA ALA A 82 -1.40 0.24 -4.48
C ALA A 82 -1.05 0.55 -3.02
N MET A 83 -1.34 -0.35 -2.08
CA MET A 83 -0.96 -0.17 -0.67
C MET A 83 0.56 -0.15 -0.52
N MET A 84 1.28 -1.08 -1.15
CA MET A 84 2.75 -1.10 -1.12
C MET A 84 3.34 0.18 -1.72
N ILE A 85 2.79 0.70 -2.82
CA ILE A 85 3.20 1.98 -3.43
C ILE A 85 3.01 3.15 -2.46
N VAL A 86 1.86 3.21 -1.77
CA VAL A 86 1.60 4.22 -0.73
C VAL A 86 2.61 4.13 0.41
N LEU A 87 2.90 2.92 0.90
CA LEU A 87 3.84 2.68 1.99
C LEU A 87 5.28 3.06 1.59
N TYR A 88 5.72 2.72 0.37
CA TYR A 88 7.03 3.13 -0.14
C TYR A 88 7.14 4.64 -0.30
N LYS A 89 6.11 5.28 -0.88
CA LYS A 89 6.06 6.74 -0.98
C LYS A 89 6.15 7.40 0.39
N ALA A 90 5.43 6.88 1.38
CA ALA A 90 5.47 7.41 2.73
C ALA A 90 6.87 7.29 3.36
N LEU A 91 7.56 6.16 3.15
CA LEU A 91 8.92 5.98 3.65
C LEU A 91 9.90 6.95 2.99
N ILE A 92 9.83 7.14 1.67
CA ILE A 92 10.66 8.10 0.93
C ILE A 92 10.57 9.50 1.56
N GLU A 93 9.36 9.95 1.87
CA GLU A 93 9.13 11.27 2.49
C GLU A 93 9.50 11.32 3.98
N THR A 94 9.81 10.17 4.60
CA THR A 94 10.22 10.09 6.01
C THR A 94 11.75 10.03 6.18
N ILE A 95 12.49 9.36 5.27
CA ILE A 95 13.93 9.05 5.47
C ILE A 95 14.89 9.69 4.45
N SER A 96 14.40 10.50 3.51
CA SER A 96 15.08 11.03 2.31
C SER A 96 15.17 10.07 1.11
N SER A 97 15.25 10.66 -0.09
CA SER A 97 15.34 9.92 -1.36
C SER A 97 16.64 9.14 -1.45
N GLU A 98 17.75 9.75 -1.05
CA GLU A 98 19.09 9.17 -1.10
C GLU A 98 19.17 7.94 -0.21
N ARG A 99 18.60 8.02 1.01
CA ARG A 99 18.56 6.88 1.92
C ARG A 99 17.69 5.76 1.37
N PHE A 100 16.52 6.10 0.83
CA PHE A 100 15.63 5.14 0.21
C PHE A 100 16.27 4.44 -0.99
N ASP A 101 16.92 5.19 -1.88
CA ASP A 101 17.60 4.65 -3.06
C ASP A 101 18.73 3.69 -2.70
N MET A 102 19.46 3.95 -1.61
CA MET A 102 20.50 3.03 -1.11
C MET A 102 19.91 1.72 -0.57
N LEU A 103 18.83 1.80 0.23
CA LEU A 103 18.22 0.63 0.87
C LEU A 103 17.42 -0.22 -0.13
N TYR A 104 16.71 0.43 -1.06
CA TYR A 104 15.74 -0.20 -1.94
C TYR A 104 16.12 -0.01 -3.41
N HIS A 105 17.39 -0.29 -3.75
CA HIS A 105 17.92 -0.16 -5.11
C HIS A 105 17.35 -1.20 -6.09
N GLN A 106 16.67 -2.24 -5.58
CA GLN A 106 15.89 -3.20 -6.35
C GLN A 106 14.49 -3.28 -5.76
N LEU A 107 13.49 -3.08 -6.61
CA LEU A 107 12.09 -3.19 -6.22
C LEU A 107 11.32 -4.03 -7.22
N TYR A 108 10.32 -4.73 -6.68
CA TYR A 108 9.32 -5.46 -7.44
C TYR A 108 7.95 -5.16 -6.83
N LEU A 109 7.07 -4.54 -7.61
CA LEU A 109 5.72 -4.19 -7.17
C LEU A 109 4.74 -5.23 -7.73
N TRP A 110 4.22 -6.09 -6.88
CA TRP A 110 3.25 -7.12 -7.25
C TRP A 110 2.56 -7.65 -5.99
N ASP A 111 1.24 -7.50 -5.90
CA ASP A 111 0.47 -7.88 -4.70
C ASP A 111 1.09 -7.27 -3.42
N TRP A 112 1.21 -8.06 -2.36
CA TRP A 112 1.90 -7.73 -1.12
C TRP A 112 3.40 -8.11 -1.12
N GLU A 113 4.01 -8.36 -2.28
CA GLU A 113 5.45 -8.55 -2.35
C GLU A 113 6.16 -7.31 -1.81
N LYS A 114 7.18 -7.58 -1.00
CA LYS A 114 7.92 -6.55 -0.28
C LYS A 114 9.39 -6.88 -0.27
N HIS A 115 10.21 -5.84 -0.31
CA HIS A 115 11.62 -5.97 0.01
C HIS A 115 11.79 -6.58 1.41
N PRO A 116 12.74 -7.50 1.65
CA PRO A 116 12.95 -8.10 2.96
C PRO A 116 13.19 -7.09 4.09
N GLU A 117 13.81 -5.95 3.74
CA GLU A 117 14.04 -4.84 4.66
C GLU A 117 12.88 -3.84 4.74
N PHE A 118 11.70 -4.19 4.20
CA PHE A 118 10.44 -3.46 4.38
C PHE A 118 9.40 -4.38 5.03
N PRO A 119 9.57 -4.77 6.30
CA PRO A 119 8.61 -5.62 7.00
C PRO A 119 7.25 -4.93 7.13
N VAL A 120 6.21 -5.68 6.78
CA VAL A 120 4.79 -5.33 6.93
C VAL A 120 4.12 -6.50 7.65
N TYR A 121 3.34 -6.20 8.68
CA TYR A 121 2.63 -7.20 9.48
C TYR A 121 1.15 -6.83 9.60
N THR A 122 0.32 -7.84 9.83
CA THR A 122 -1.11 -7.68 10.10
C THR A 122 -1.41 -8.19 11.49
N GLU A 123 -2.11 -7.39 12.28
CA GLU A 123 -2.50 -7.76 13.64
C GLU A 123 -4.01 -7.54 13.85
N HIS A 124 -4.56 -8.27 14.82
CA HIS A 124 -5.89 -7.98 15.33
C HIS A 124 -5.84 -6.72 16.19
N ILE A 125 -6.82 -5.85 15.99
CA ILE A 125 -6.94 -4.62 16.76
C ILE A 125 -8.26 -4.58 17.53
N THR A 126 -8.26 -3.85 18.64
CA THR A 126 -9.49 -3.49 19.36
C THR A 126 -9.79 -2.02 19.10
N GLY A 127 -10.98 -1.73 18.58
CA GLY A 127 -11.42 -0.36 18.29
C GLY A 127 -11.18 0.10 16.84
N ASN A 128 -11.14 1.41 16.65
CA ASN A 128 -11.27 2.01 15.31
C ASN A 128 -9.97 2.04 14.50
N GLY A 129 -8.85 1.55 15.02
CA GLY A 129 -7.52 1.65 14.39
C GLY A 129 -6.93 3.06 14.42
N LEU A 130 -5.78 3.22 13.78
CA LEU A 130 -5.02 4.46 13.71
C LEU A 130 -5.01 5.01 12.28
N LEU A 131 -4.83 6.33 12.16
CA LEU A 131 -4.62 6.96 10.85
C LEU A 131 -3.38 6.38 10.16
N GLY A 132 -3.50 6.12 8.87
CA GLY A 132 -2.47 5.46 8.08
C GLY A 132 -2.42 3.93 8.24
N ASP A 133 -3.27 3.32 9.06
CA ASP A 133 -3.43 1.86 9.03
C ASP A 133 -3.97 1.43 7.66
N VAL A 134 -3.43 0.37 7.09
CA VAL A 134 -4.09 -0.33 5.99
C VAL A 134 -5.11 -1.29 6.60
N ARG A 135 -6.37 -1.12 6.22
CA ARG A 135 -7.53 -1.86 6.70
C ARG A 135 -8.09 -2.72 5.60
N TYR A 136 -8.88 -3.73 5.96
CA TYR A 136 -9.50 -4.62 4.99
C TYR A 136 -11.02 -4.68 5.18
N PHE A 137 -11.76 -4.34 4.12
CA PHE A 137 -13.19 -4.56 4.02
C PHE A 137 -13.43 -5.89 3.34
N LYS A 138 -14.09 -6.82 4.01
CA LYS A 138 -14.37 -8.15 3.46
C LYS A 138 -15.76 -8.19 2.84
N ASN A 139 -15.88 -8.78 1.66
CA ASN A 139 -17.15 -9.09 1.02
C ASN A 139 -17.37 -10.63 1.03
N PRO A 140 -18.03 -11.18 2.07
CA PRO A 140 -18.11 -12.62 2.25
C PRO A 140 -18.99 -13.34 1.21
N ASP A 141 -19.92 -12.61 0.59
CA ASP A 141 -20.88 -13.14 -0.39
C ASP A 141 -20.63 -12.56 -1.80
N VAL A 142 -19.36 -12.35 -2.14
CA VAL A 142 -18.95 -11.84 -3.47
C VAL A 142 -19.50 -12.72 -4.61
N ASN A 143 -19.87 -12.10 -5.72
CA ASN A 143 -20.22 -12.81 -6.93
C ASN A 143 -18.98 -13.52 -7.50
N PRO A 144 -18.99 -14.87 -7.68
CA PRO A 144 -17.83 -15.62 -8.15
C PRO A 144 -17.40 -15.26 -9.59
N LYS A 145 -18.25 -14.58 -10.37
CA LYS A 145 -17.90 -14.06 -11.70
C LYS A 145 -17.08 -12.77 -11.64
N THR A 146 -17.02 -12.12 -10.49
CA THR A 146 -16.27 -10.88 -10.28
C THR A 146 -15.45 -10.97 -8.98
N PRO A 147 -14.50 -11.91 -8.90
CA PRO A 147 -13.74 -12.21 -7.67
C PRO A 147 -12.91 -11.03 -7.17
N GLN A 148 -12.60 -10.04 -8.03
CA GLN A 148 -11.91 -8.82 -7.63
C GLN A 148 -12.68 -8.00 -6.58
N TRP A 149 -13.99 -8.24 -6.39
CA TRP A 149 -14.82 -7.57 -5.38
C TRP A 149 -14.94 -8.36 -4.07
N GLN A 150 -14.05 -9.33 -3.82
CA GLN A 150 -14.05 -10.15 -2.59
C GLN A 150 -13.70 -9.34 -1.33
N GLY A 151 -13.16 -8.14 -1.52
CA GLY A 151 -12.89 -7.17 -0.49
C GLY A 151 -12.10 -6.00 -1.04
N GLU A 152 -11.69 -5.11 -0.14
CA GLU A 152 -10.91 -3.92 -0.48
C GLU A 152 -9.86 -3.66 0.60
N ASN A 153 -8.60 -3.55 0.19
CA ASN A 153 -7.54 -2.98 1.01
C ASN A 153 -7.67 -1.45 0.97
N ALA A 154 -7.71 -0.80 2.14
CA ALA A 154 -7.90 0.65 2.18
C ALA A 154 -7.10 1.32 3.29
N VAL A 155 -6.47 2.45 2.96
CA VAL A 155 -5.75 3.29 3.94
C VAL A 155 -6.78 4.08 4.76
N GLN A 156 -6.70 3.98 6.08
CA GLN A 156 -7.55 4.74 6.99
C GLN A 156 -7.14 6.23 7.04
N LEU A 157 -8.09 7.10 6.74
CA LEU A 157 -7.94 8.55 6.66
C LEU A 157 -8.72 9.26 7.79
N PRO A 158 -8.50 10.57 7.99
CA PRO A 158 -9.31 11.36 8.90
C PRO A 158 -10.81 11.33 8.56
N ASN A 159 -11.65 11.72 9.53
CA ASN A 159 -13.10 11.89 9.36
C ASN A 159 -13.86 10.60 8.97
N GLY A 160 -13.35 9.43 9.36
CA GLY A 160 -13.98 8.14 9.05
C GLY A 160 -13.91 7.75 7.57
N GLN A 161 -13.00 8.38 6.82
CA GLN A 161 -12.78 8.09 5.40
C GLN A 161 -11.68 7.04 5.20
N TYR A 162 -11.69 6.44 4.02
CA TYR A 162 -10.76 5.42 3.61
C TYR A 162 -10.43 5.61 2.14
N PHE A 163 -9.16 5.43 1.78
CA PHE A 163 -8.73 5.36 0.39
C PHE A 163 -8.62 3.90 -0.04
N GLY A 164 -9.52 3.46 -0.93
CA GLY A 164 -9.43 2.19 -1.64
C GLY A 164 -9.05 2.43 -3.11
N HIS A 165 -8.10 1.68 -3.64
CA HIS A 165 -7.62 1.88 -5.00
C HIS A 165 -8.60 1.30 -6.03
N GLY A 166 -9.16 2.15 -6.89
CA GLY A 166 -10.22 1.80 -7.83
C GLY A 166 -11.62 2.18 -7.36
N ILE A 167 -11.86 2.24 -6.05
CA ILE A 167 -13.11 2.73 -5.45
C ILE A 167 -13.03 4.22 -5.14
N GLY A 168 -11.86 4.72 -4.73
CA GLY A 168 -11.61 6.12 -4.40
C GLY A 168 -11.60 6.38 -2.88
N ILE A 169 -11.98 7.60 -2.49
CA ILE A 169 -12.04 8.02 -1.09
C ILE A 169 -13.49 8.08 -0.63
N LEU A 170 -13.89 7.15 0.23
CA LEU A 170 -15.26 7.01 0.73
C LEU A 170 -15.27 6.85 2.26
N THR A 171 -16.44 6.94 2.87
CA THR A 171 -16.62 6.49 4.27
C THR A 171 -16.58 4.96 4.34
N GLY A 172 -16.44 4.41 5.55
CA GLY A 172 -16.51 2.95 5.74
C GLY A 172 -17.82 2.36 5.23
N GLU A 173 -18.94 3.04 5.48
CA GLU A 173 -20.26 2.66 4.96
C GLU A 173 -20.29 2.72 3.43
N GLY A 174 -19.71 3.74 2.82
CA GLY A 174 -19.63 3.87 1.36
C GLY A 174 -18.86 2.72 0.70
N ILE A 175 -17.73 2.29 1.29
CA ILE A 175 -17.00 1.12 0.79
C ILE A 175 -17.85 -0.16 0.92
N ILE A 176 -18.53 -0.35 2.06
CA ILE A 176 -19.42 -1.49 2.28
C ILE A 176 -20.55 -1.51 1.24
N GLU A 177 -21.15 -0.35 0.93
CA GLU A 177 -22.18 -0.21 -0.09
C GLU A 177 -21.67 -0.60 -1.49
N GLU A 178 -20.48 -0.14 -1.89
CA GLU A 178 -19.89 -0.50 -3.18
C GLU A 178 -19.60 -2.00 -3.29
N LEU A 179 -19.05 -2.61 -2.24
CA LEU A 179 -18.80 -4.06 -2.20
C LEU A 179 -20.12 -4.85 -2.27
N ASN A 180 -21.16 -4.38 -1.56
CA ASN A 180 -22.45 -5.06 -1.50
C ASN A 180 -23.19 -5.09 -2.86
N LYS A 181 -22.92 -4.14 -3.77
CA LYS A 181 -23.45 -4.15 -5.15
C LYS A 181 -22.90 -5.30 -5.99
N ASN A 182 -21.78 -5.89 -5.59
CA ASN A 182 -21.06 -6.94 -6.33
C ASN A 182 -21.20 -8.33 -5.70
N ARG A 183 -22.26 -8.55 -4.91
CA ARG A 183 -22.60 -9.86 -4.32
C ARG A 183 -23.37 -10.76 -5.27
N PHE A 184 -23.39 -12.06 -5.01
CA PHE A 184 -24.22 -12.98 -5.81
C PHE A 184 -25.73 -12.76 -5.53
N PRO A 185 -26.63 -13.10 -6.47
CA PRO A 185 -28.07 -12.98 -6.26
C PRO A 185 -28.56 -13.79 -5.06
N GLY A 186 -29.27 -13.15 -4.12
CA GLY A 186 -29.74 -13.80 -2.89
C GLY A 186 -28.74 -13.78 -1.74
N ALA A 187 -27.63 -13.05 -1.85
CA ALA A 187 -26.66 -12.87 -0.76
C ALA A 187 -27.28 -12.26 0.50
N GLU A 188 -27.00 -12.86 1.65
CA GLU A 188 -27.54 -12.44 2.96
C GLU A 188 -26.51 -11.70 3.80
N ARG A 189 -25.22 -12.02 3.65
CA ARG A 189 -24.15 -11.42 4.47
C ARG A 189 -23.67 -10.14 3.81
N SER A 190 -23.70 -9.04 4.56
CA SER A 190 -23.11 -7.76 4.13
C SER A 190 -21.59 -7.84 4.15
N ALA A 191 -20.94 -7.03 3.31
CA ALA A 191 -19.56 -6.65 3.51
C ALA A 191 -19.37 -5.93 4.85
N TYR A 192 -18.16 -6.01 5.41
CA TYR A 192 -17.82 -5.44 6.71
C TYR A 192 -16.33 -5.12 6.84
N LEU A 193 -16.00 -4.14 7.69
CA LEU A 193 -14.62 -3.82 8.07
C LEU A 193 -14.08 -4.87 9.05
N MET A 194 -12.95 -5.49 8.71
CA MET A 194 -12.28 -6.43 9.60
C MET A 194 -11.62 -5.73 10.80
N GLN A 195 -11.58 -6.43 11.93
CA GLN A 195 -10.88 -6.00 13.15
C GLN A 195 -9.39 -6.34 13.08
N THR A 196 -8.77 -5.94 11.98
CA THR A 196 -7.34 -6.09 11.71
C THR A 196 -6.78 -4.79 11.14
N ALA A 197 -5.50 -4.56 11.39
CA ALA A 197 -4.72 -3.50 10.76
C ALA A 197 -3.40 -4.06 10.23
N THR A 198 -3.06 -3.66 9.02
CA THR A 198 -1.78 -3.94 8.38
C THR A 198 -0.90 -2.69 8.47
N ARG A 199 0.33 -2.86 8.96
CA ARG A 199 1.26 -1.77 9.27
C ARG A 199 2.69 -2.12 8.84
N PRO A 200 3.48 -1.13 8.40
CA PRO A 200 4.94 -1.27 8.42
C PRO A 200 5.45 -1.45 9.85
N ASP A 201 6.55 -2.17 10.02
CA ASP A 201 7.29 -2.15 11.28
C ASP A 201 8.07 -0.82 11.40
N PHE A 202 7.46 0.15 12.07
CA PHE A 202 8.00 1.50 12.20
C PHE A 202 9.33 1.54 12.95
N ASP A 203 9.49 0.70 13.98
CA ASP A 203 10.70 0.66 14.79
C ASP A 203 11.86 0.05 13.99
N TYR A 204 11.59 -1.03 13.25
CA TYR A 204 12.57 -1.60 12.33
C TYR A 204 12.99 -0.60 11.26
N LEU A 205 12.03 0.08 10.61
CA LEU A 205 12.32 1.05 9.57
C LEU A 205 13.10 2.26 10.10
N TYR A 206 12.80 2.71 11.33
CA TYR A 206 13.57 3.76 12.00
C TYR A 206 15.02 3.32 12.25
N ALA A 207 15.22 2.13 12.84
CA ALA A 207 16.55 1.59 13.11
C ALA A 207 17.34 1.40 11.81
N LEU A 208 16.70 0.85 10.78
CA LEU A 208 17.29 0.68 9.45
C LEU A 208 17.65 2.03 8.83
N SER A 209 16.80 3.05 8.92
CA SER A 209 17.09 4.35 8.32
C SER A 209 18.31 5.05 8.93
N ASN A 210 18.61 4.77 10.21
CA ASN A 210 19.72 5.37 10.96
C ASN A 210 20.98 4.50 11.00
N SER A 211 20.94 3.27 10.48
CA SER A 211 22.10 2.40 10.46
C SER A 211 23.15 2.93 9.47
N ARG A 212 24.44 2.84 9.82
CA ARG A 212 25.49 2.96 8.82
C ARG A 212 25.42 1.72 7.95
N THR A 213 24.96 1.85 6.71
CA THR A 213 25.01 0.73 5.76
C THR A 213 26.48 0.37 5.53
N ILE A 214 26.95 -0.70 6.18
CA ILE A 214 28.18 -1.37 5.80
C ILE A 214 27.77 -2.38 4.73
N TYR A 215 28.10 -2.10 3.48
CA TYR A 215 27.95 -3.08 2.42
C TYR A 215 28.85 -4.27 2.73
N TYR A 216 28.29 -5.35 3.26
CA TYR A 216 28.89 -6.67 3.09
C TYR A 216 28.52 -7.14 1.69
N GLY A 217 29.35 -6.78 0.72
CA GLY A 217 29.27 -7.35 -0.61
C GLY A 217 29.52 -8.86 -0.54
N GLY A 218 28.55 -9.62 -1.05
CA GLY A 218 28.73 -10.92 -1.70
C GLY A 218 29.27 -12.09 -0.86
N ALA A 219 28.42 -13.08 -0.65
CA ALA A 219 28.80 -14.47 -0.86
C ALA A 219 27.56 -15.25 -1.32
N SER A 220 27.47 -15.44 -2.62
CA SER A 220 26.69 -16.51 -3.24
C SER A 220 27.16 -17.86 -2.69
N HIS A 221 26.21 -18.69 -2.28
CA HIS A 221 26.35 -20.16 -2.23
C HIS A 221 25.30 -20.74 -3.17
#